data_AF-A0A1H7RRH2-F1
#
_entry.id   AF-A0A1H7RRH2-F1
#
_cell.length_a   1.000
_cell.length_b   1.000
_cell.length_c   1.000
_cell.angle_alpha   90.00
_cell.angle_beta   90.00
_cell.angle_gamma   90.00
#
_symmetry.space_group_name_H-M   'P 1'
#
loop_
_entity.id
_entity.type
_entity.pdbx_description
1 polymer ?
#
loop_
_entity_poly.entity_id
_entity_poly.type
_entity_poly.pdbx_seq_one_letter_code
_entity_poly.pdbx_strand_id
1 'polypeptide(L)'
;MRVIFTEIARKELEDGIRCYELEYSGLGYSFKEEVRKAVLRIARYPQAWSIEQGDTRKCLLHKFPYKLMYPWMKIMLLWLR
;
A
#
# COMPACT_ATOMS: atom_id res chain seq x y z
N MET A 1 2.05 -7.68 15.12
CA MET A 1 0.88 -7.05 14.47
C MET A 1 0.52 -7.86 13.23
N ARG A 2 -0.73 -8.34 13.09
CA ARG A 2 -1.18 -9.06 11.88
C ARG A 2 -1.73 -8.06 10.88
N VAL A 3 -1.27 -8.13 9.62
CA VAL A 3 -1.74 -7.29 8.53
C VAL A 3 -2.59 -8.12 7.59
N ILE A 4 -3.77 -7.61 7.22
CA ILE A 4 -4.69 -8.28 6.31
C ILE A 4 -5.04 -7.32 5.17
N PHE A 5 -4.78 -7.75 3.94
CA PHE A 5 -5.24 -7.06 2.73
C PHE A 5 -6.69 -7.44 2.45
N THR A 6 -7.53 -6.45 2.15
CA THR A 6 -8.83 -6.72 1.57
C THR A 6 -8.66 -7.33 0.18
N GLU A 7 -9.70 -7.97 -0.34
CA GLU A 7 -9.68 -8.53 -1.70
C GLU A 7 -9.41 -7.45 -2.75
N ILE A 8 -10.01 -6.27 -2.57
CA ILE A 8 -9.80 -5.10 -3.43
C ILE A 8 -8.33 -4.68 -3.38
N ALA A 9 -7.74 -4.54 -2.19
CA ALA A 9 -6.34 -4.14 -2.04
C ALA A 9 -5.36 -5.14 -2.66
N ARG A 10 -5.69 -6.44 -2.58
CA ARG A 10 -4.90 -7.50 -3.20
C ARG A 10 -4.95 -7.39 -4.72
N LYS A 11 -6.16 -7.19 -5.28
CA LYS A 11 -6.35 -7.02 -6.71
C LYS A 11 -5.62 -5.77 -7.23
N GLU A 12 -5.76 -4.64 -6.55
CA GLU A 12 -5.04 -3.39 -6.86
C GLU A 12 -3.52 -3.57 -6.82
N LEU A 13 -3.00 -4.31 -5.83
CA LEU A 13 -1.57 -4.62 -5.75
C LEU A 13 -1.12 -5.48 -6.95
N GLU A 14 -1.87 -6.52 -7.29
CA GLU A 14 -1.55 -7.40 -8.41
C GLU A 14 -1.65 -6.67 -9.76
N ASP A 15 -2.66 -5.84 -9.94
CA ASP A 15 -2.84 -4.98 -11.12
C ASP A 15 -1.67 -3.99 -11.23
N GLY A 16 -1.31 -3.30 -10.14
CA GLY A 16 -0.17 -2.37 -10.12
C GLY A 16 1.16 -3.06 -10.43
N ILE A 17 1.40 -4.27 -9.90
CA ILE A 17 2.59 -5.05 -10.23
C ILE A 17 2.64 -5.37 -11.73
N ARG A 18 1.53 -5.80 -12.32
CA ARG A 18 1.46 -6.10 -13.76
C ARG A 18 1.68 -4.86 -14.61
N CYS A 19 1.01 -3.76 -14.31
CA CYS A 19 1.13 -2.51 -15.05
C CYS A 19 2.57 -2.01 -15.06
N TYR A 20 3.21 -1.92 -13.89
CA TYR A 20 4.58 -1.44 -13.80
C TYR A 20 5.59 -2.37 -14.48
N GLU A 21 5.39 -3.70 -14.40
CA GLU A 21 6.27 -4.64 -15.09
C GLU A 21 6.17 -4.52 -16.62
N LEU A 22 4.99 -4.17 -17.15
CA LEU A 22 4.79 -3.89 -18.57
C LEU A 22 5.47 -2.58 -19.02
N GLU A 23 5.56 -1.58 -18.13
CA GLU A 23 6.26 -0.32 -18.41
C GLU A 23 7.78 -0.50 -18.45
N TYR A 24 8.34 -1.19 -17.44
CA TYR A 24 9.77 -1.46 -17.37
C TYR A 24 10.04 -2.75 -16.59
N SER A 25 10.90 -3.61 -17.14
CA SER A 25 11.24 -4.87 -16.49
C SER A 25 11.88 -4.63 -15.11
N GLY A 26 11.36 -5.29 -14.07
CA GLY A 26 11.78 -5.14 -12.68
C GLY A 26 11.10 -3.99 -11.92
N LEU A 27 10.30 -3.16 -12.58
CA LEU A 27 9.55 -2.09 -11.92
C LEU A 27 8.37 -2.64 -11.12
N GLY A 28 7.71 -3.70 -11.59
CA GLY A 28 6.66 -4.39 -10.84
C GLY A 28 7.19 -5.03 -9.55
N TYR A 29 8.39 -5.60 -9.60
CA TYR A 29 9.10 -6.07 -8.40
C TYR A 29 9.42 -4.91 -7.44
N SER A 30 9.93 -3.80 -7.96
CA SER A 30 10.25 -2.61 -7.17
C SER A 30 9.02 -2.03 -6.47
N PHE A 31 7.87 -2.02 -7.15
CA PHE A 31 6.59 -1.60 -6.59
C PHE A 31 6.14 -2.52 -5.44
N LYS A 32 6.17 -3.84 -5.66
CA LYS A 32 5.84 -4.83 -4.63
C LYS A 32 6.71 -4.66 -3.38
N GLU A 33 8.00 -4.45 -3.55
CA GLU A 33 8.93 -4.24 -2.43
C GLU A 33 8.67 -2.93 -1.69
N GLU A 34 8.32 -1.86 -2.39
CA GLU A 34 7.94 -0.58 -1.76
C GLU A 34 6.67 -0.72 -0.92
N VAL A 35 5.64 -1.42 -1.44
CA VAL A 35 4.42 -1.75 -0.68
C VAL A 35 4.76 -2.58 0.55
N ARG A 36 5.59 -3.61 0.41
CA ARG A 36 6.04 -4.46 1.52
C ARG A 36 6.72 -3.64 2.62
N LYS A 37 7.64 -2.74 2.25
CA LYS A 37 8.32 -1.83 3.19
C LYS A 37 7.34 -0.91 3.90
N ALA A 38 6.37 -0.33 3.18
CA ALA A 38 5.34 0.51 3.79
C ALA A 38 4.49 -0.28 4.79
N VAL A 39 4.06 -1.49 4.44
CA VAL A 39 3.32 -2.39 5.34
C VAL A 39 4.12 -2.72 6.61
N LEU A 40 5.42 -3.03 6.47
CA LEU A 40 6.27 -3.32 7.63
C LEU A 40 6.40 -2.11 8.57
N ARG A 41 6.51 -0.90 8.01
CA ARG A 41 6.51 0.33 8.83
C ARG A 41 5.17 0.53 9.53
N ILE A 42 4.04 0.31 8.84
CA ILE A 42 2.69 0.38 9.45
C ILE A 42 2.54 -0.63 10.59
N ALA A 43 2.98 -1.87 10.37
CA ALA A 43 2.91 -2.91 11.38
C ALA A 43 3.76 -2.59 12.63
N ARG A 44 4.89 -1.89 12.45
CA ARG A 44 5.78 -1.47 13.53
C ARG A 44 5.25 -0.23 14.27
N TYR A 45 4.64 0.71 13.56
CA TYR A 45 4.17 1.99 14.12
C TYR A 45 2.75 2.33 13.66
N PRO A 46 1.72 1.57 14.06
CA PRO A 46 0.36 1.68 13.52
C PRO A 46 -0.32 3.05 13.73
N GLN A 47 0.20 3.88 14.64
CA GLN A 47 -0.34 5.21 14.93
C GLN A 47 0.51 6.35 14.33
N ALA A 48 1.60 6.05 13.61
CA ALA A 48 2.56 7.06 13.15
C ALA A 48 2.05 7.94 11.99
N TRP A 49 1.02 7.51 11.27
CA TRP A 49 0.49 8.26 10.13
C TRP A 49 -0.78 9.03 10.48
N SER A 50 -0.97 10.18 9.84
CA SER A 50 -2.16 11.01 10.01
C SER A 50 -3.44 10.27 9.64
N ILE A 51 -4.49 10.58 10.41
CA ILE A 51 -5.86 10.17 10.12
C ILE A 51 -6.33 10.95 8.88
N GLU A 52 -6.86 10.25 7.89
CA GLU A 52 -7.47 10.85 6.70
C GLU A 52 -8.98 11.02 6.88
N GLN A 53 -9.67 10.02 7.44
CA GLN A 53 -11.12 10.06 7.67
C GLN A 53 -11.52 9.04 8.74
N GLY A 54 -12.31 9.47 9.74
CA GLY A 54 -12.72 8.60 10.84
C GLY A 54 -11.49 8.05 11.58
N ASP A 55 -11.37 6.72 11.66
CA ASP A 55 -10.19 6.04 12.21
C ASP A 55 -9.21 5.52 11.13
N THR A 56 -9.41 5.91 9.87
CA THR A 56 -8.59 5.46 8.75
C THR A 56 -7.34 6.33 8.63
N ARG A 57 -6.17 5.70 8.66
CA ARG A 57 -4.88 6.37 8.46
C ARG A 57 -4.34 6.14 7.05
N LYS A 58 -3.54 7.08 6.53
CA LYS A 58 -2.91 6.95 5.20
C LYS A 58 -1.38 6.94 5.26
N CYS A 59 -0.77 6.00 4.55
CA CYS A 59 0.68 5.95 4.31
C CYS A 59 0.94 6.07 2.82
N LEU A 60 1.62 7.14 2.40
CA LEU A 60 2.09 7.29 1.03
C LEU A 60 3.27 6.36 0.75
N LEU A 61 3.32 5.77 -0.43
CA LEU A 61 4.53 5.14 -0.93
C LEU A 61 5.52 6.23 -1.38
N HIS A 62 6.82 6.01 -1.21
CA HIS A 62 7.80 7.07 -1.48
C HIS A 62 8.13 7.17 -2.97
N LYS A 63 8.08 6.04 -3.69
CA LYS A 63 8.52 5.92 -5.08
C LYS A 63 7.40 5.79 -6.09
N PHE A 64 6.17 5.61 -5.62
CA PHE A 64 5.02 5.31 -6.47
C PHE A 64 3.83 6.17 -6.04
N PRO A 65 2.98 6.62 -6.98
CA PRO A 65 1.80 7.43 -6.72
C PRO A 65 0.65 6.59 -6.14
N TYR A 66 0.91 5.91 -5.02
CA TYR A 66 -0.04 5.07 -4.31
C TYR A 66 -0.08 5.44 -2.83
N LYS A 67 -1.29 5.34 -2.26
CA LYS A 67 -1.48 5.41 -0.81
C LYS A 67 -2.03 4.09 -0.28
N LEU A 68 -1.49 3.68 0.87
CA LEU A 68 -2.07 2.64 1.71
C LEU A 68 -3.00 3.29 2.71
N MET A 69 -4.26 2.88 2.72
CA MET A 69 -5.25 3.28 3.72
C MET A 69 -5.49 2.13 4.67
N TYR A 70 -5.53 2.39 5.98
CA TYR A 70 -5.79 1.32 6.94
C TYR A 70 -6.67 1.75 8.11
N PRO A 71 -7.96 1.37 8.13
CA PRO A 71 -8.79 1.43 9.33
C PRO A 71 -8.48 0.21 10.20
N TRP A 72 -8.21 0.42 11.50
CA TRP A 72 -8.05 -0.60 12.55
C TRP A 72 -7.78 -2.04 12.03
N MET A 73 -6.56 -2.28 11.53
CA MET A 73 -6.04 -3.58 11.08
C MET A 73 -6.51 -4.15 9.71
N LYS A 74 -7.15 -3.38 8.83
CA LYS A 74 -7.34 -3.73 7.39
C LYS A 74 -6.52 -2.81 6.50
N ILE A 75 -5.89 -3.32 5.45
CA ILE A 75 -5.20 -2.49 4.44
C ILE A 75 -6.02 -2.40 3.15
N MET A 76 -6.15 -1.18 2.66
CA MET A 76 -6.68 -0.75 1.36
C MET A 76 -5.56 -0.07 0.57
N LEU A 77 -5.53 -0.30 -0.74
CA LEU A 77 -4.55 0.32 -1.65
C LEU A 77 -5.34 1.24 -2.58
N LEU A 78 -4.92 2.51 -2.72
CA LEU A 78 -5.58 3.46 -3.62
C LEU A 78 -4.52 4.14 -4.50
N TRP A 79 -4.72 4.09 -5.81
CA TRP A 79 -3.94 4.85 -6.77
C TRP A 79 -4.28 6.34 -6.68
N LEU A 80 -3.27 7.20 -6.72
CA LEU A 80 -3.45 8.66 -6.75
C LEU A 80 -3.45 9.11 -8.21
N ARG A 81 -4.65 9.44 -8.72
CA ARG A 81 -4.82 10.16 -9.99
C ARG A 81 -4.39 11.62 -9.85
#